data_AF-A0A2P7BHB5-F1
#
_entry.id   AF-A0A2P7BHB5-F1
#
_cell.length_a   1.000
_cell.length_b   1.000
_cell.length_c   1.000
_cell.angle_alpha   90.00
_cell.angle_beta   90.00
_cell.angle_gamma   90.00
#
_symmetry.space_group_name_H-M   'P 1'
#
loop_
_entity.id
_entity.type
_entity.pdbx_description
1 polymer ?
#
loop_
_entity_poly.entity_id
_entity_poly.type
_entity_poly.pdbx_seq_one_letter_code
_entity_poly.pdbx_strand_id
1 'polypeptide(L)'
;MSEIVFKGFGDKALPFLKALDFHQNREWFLENKDLFEAHLYEPLGDLVEDLLVRFEKAGLPFRGDRKKSQFRIKRDTRFSKDKSPYNRHLSALLSPDGNKWVESGCFYVCIGLEDYRGCYAAIAWWQPKPELLLAMRKAIVEKPEKYRAMVKALAKNGLELNDTNRLKRTPRGFETVTDPDLIEALRNRNFVVRFPIDPSGITSPGLADDLLDFAVRAKPLIDWGRAIEGTLVV
;
A
#
# COMPACT_ATOMS: atom_id res chain seq x y z
N MET A 1 21.49 -7.39 16.72
CA MET A 1 20.71 -8.25 15.81
C MET A 1 21.35 -8.10 14.45
N SER A 2 21.68 -9.19 13.75
CA SER A 2 22.16 -9.09 12.37
C SER A 2 21.11 -8.37 11.53
N GLU A 3 21.48 -7.33 10.79
CA GLU A 3 20.57 -6.67 9.85
C GLU A 3 20.10 -7.73 8.84
N ILE A 4 18.80 -8.02 8.83
CA ILE A 4 18.19 -8.91 7.85
C ILE A 4 18.16 -8.15 6.53
N VAL A 5 18.83 -8.71 5.53
CA VAL A 5 18.93 -8.13 4.19
C VAL A 5 18.06 -8.94 3.24
N PHE A 6 17.15 -8.28 2.54
CA PHE A 6 16.32 -8.92 1.55
C PHE A 6 17.16 -9.38 0.36
N LYS A 7 17.01 -10.65 -0.04
CA LYS A 7 17.79 -11.27 -1.11
C LYS A 7 17.01 -11.47 -2.41
N GLY A 8 15.76 -11.03 -2.45
CA GLY A 8 14.81 -11.43 -3.50
C GLY A 8 13.86 -12.52 -3.04
N PHE A 9 12.69 -12.59 -3.69
CA PHE A 9 11.83 -13.76 -3.61
C PHE A 9 12.49 -14.96 -4.28
N GLY A 10 12.10 -16.18 -3.88
CA GLY A 10 12.68 -17.38 -4.47
C GLY A 10 12.28 -17.59 -5.93
N ASP A 11 13.09 -18.34 -6.69
CA ASP A 11 12.85 -18.66 -8.11
C ASP A 11 11.49 -19.35 -8.38
N LYS A 12 10.95 -20.06 -7.38
CA LYS A 12 9.60 -20.68 -7.44
C LYS A 12 8.45 -19.74 -7.09
N ALA A 13 8.68 -18.47 -6.74
CA ALA A 13 7.62 -17.56 -6.31
C ALA A 13 6.56 -17.31 -7.40
N LEU A 14 6.97 -16.89 -8.60
CA LEU A 14 6.04 -16.67 -9.71
C LEU A 14 5.39 -17.97 -10.22
N PRO A 15 6.14 -19.08 -10.42
CA PRO A 15 5.54 -20.38 -10.74
C PRO A 15 4.48 -20.82 -9.72
N PHE A 16 4.75 -20.65 -8.43
CA PHE A 16 3.80 -20.98 -7.37
C PHE A 16 2.53 -20.12 -7.46
N LEU A 17 2.66 -18.81 -7.66
CA LEU A 17 1.50 -17.92 -7.80
C LEU A 17 0.63 -18.28 -9.01
N LYS A 18 1.24 -18.66 -10.15
CA LYS A 18 0.53 -19.16 -11.34
C LYS A 18 -0.21 -20.46 -11.05
N ALA A 19 0.46 -21.41 -10.40
CA ALA A 19 -0.16 -22.68 -10.04
C ALA A 19 -1.29 -22.49 -9.01
N LEU A 20 -1.12 -21.60 -8.04
CA LEU A 20 -2.15 -21.27 -7.06
C LEU A 20 -3.39 -20.65 -7.73
N ASP A 21 -3.20 -19.75 -8.71
CA ASP A 21 -4.31 -19.17 -9.48
C ASP A 21 -5.11 -20.23 -10.24
N PHE A 22 -4.44 -21.25 -10.79
CA PHE A 22 -5.10 -22.36 -11.46
C PHE A 22 -5.80 -23.33 -10.51
N HIS A 23 -5.12 -23.77 -9.44
CA HIS A 23 -5.60 -24.89 -8.62
C HIS A 23 -6.68 -24.52 -7.61
N GLN A 24 -6.58 -23.35 -6.95
CA GLN A 24 -7.54 -22.81 -5.97
C GLN A 24 -8.22 -23.85 -5.04
N ASN A 25 -7.46 -24.86 -4.58
CA ASN A 25 -7.98 -25.92 -3.72
C ASN A 25 -7.04 -26.19 -2.54
N ARG A 26 -7.62 -26.71 -1.46
CA ARG A 26 -6.93 -26.84 -0.18
C ARG A 26 -5.87 -27.94 -0.17
N GLU A 27 -6.16 -29.07 -0.78
CA GLU A 27 -5.29 -30.24 -0.82
C GLU A 27 -3.97 -29.88 -1.52
N TRP A 28 -4.07 -29.31 -2.72
CA TRP A 28 -2.93 -28.81 -3.48
C TRP A 28 -2.10 -27.81 -2.69
N PHE A 29 -2.74 -26.85 -2.00
CA PHE A 29 -1.99 -25.88 -1.20
C PHE A 29 -1.23 -26.54 -0.05
N LEU A 30 -1.81 -27.56 0.60
CA LEU A 30 -1.15 -28.26 1.70
C LEU A 30 0.07 -29.04 1.21
N GLU A 31 -0.03 -29.70 0.06
CA GLU A 31 1.08 -30.41 -0.58
C GLU A 31 2.21 -29.47 -1.00
N ASN A 32 1.90 -28.22 -1.35
CA ASN A 32 2.86 -27.22 -1.81
C ASN A 32 3.19 -26.15 -0.74
N LYS A 33 2.81 -26.39 0.52
CA LYS A 33 2.94 -25.41 1.60
C LYS A 33 4.39 -25.00 1.86
N ASP A 34 5.31 -25.95 1.81
CA ASP A 34 6.73 -25.68 2.08
C ASP A 34 7.34 -24.78 1.00
N LEU A 35 6.91 -24.93 -0.26
CA LEU A 35 7.30 -24.03 -1.36
C LEU A 35 6.77 -22.61 -1.14
N PHE A 36 5.51 -22.48 -0.70
CA PHE A 36 4.93 -21.19 -0.34
C PHE A 36 5.73 -20.52 0.78
N GLU A 37 6.04 -21.28 1.84
CA GLU A 37 6.73 -20.74 3.00
C GLU A 37 8.15 -20.29 2.64
N ALA A 38 8.93 -21.14 1.98
CA ALA A 38 10.33 -20.87 1.65
C ALA A 38 10.52 -19.79 0.56
N HIS A 39 9.66 -19.76 -0.47
CA HIS A 39 9.88 -18.87 -1.63
C HIS A 39 9.06 -17.59 -1.60
N LEU A 40 8.00 -17.51 -0.76
CA LEU A 40 7.13 -16.33 -0.69
C LEU A 40 6.97 -15.76 0.72
N TYR A 41 6.54 -16.56 1.70
CA TYR A 41 6.22 -16.04 3.04
C TYR A 41 7.46 -15.55 3.81
N GLU A 42 8.52 -16.35 3.86
CA GLU A 42 9.75 -15.97 4.54
C GLU A 42 10.46 -14.80 3.82
N PRO A 43 10.63 -14.80 2.47
CA PRO A 43 11.20 -13.65 1.78
C PRO A 43 10.37 -12.35 1.90
N LEU A 44 9.04 -12.42 1.98
CA LEU A 44 8.23 -11.23 2.27
C LEU A 44 8.48 -10.73 3.70
N GLY A 45 8.72 -11.64 4.65
CA GLY A 45 9.13 -11.29 6.01
C GLY A 45 10.49 -10.57 6.04
N ASP A 46 11.46 -11.08 5.29
CA ASP A 46 12.79 -10.48 5.18
C ASP A 46 12.72 -9.12 4.47
N LEU A 47 11.88 -8.97 3.43
CA LEU A 47 11.60 -7.69 2.79
C LEU A 47 11.03 -6.67 3.78
N VAL A 48 10.08 -7.09 4.62
CA VAL A 48 9.50 -6.22 5.65
C VAL A 48 10.57 -5.76 6.63
N GLU A 49 11.41 -6.64 7.15
CA GLU A 49 12.44 -6.27 8.13
C GLU A 49 13.52 -5.36 7.53
N ASP A 50 13.97 -5.64 6.30
CA ASP A 50 14.93 -4.79 5.59
C ASP A 50 14.34 -3.39 5.33
N LEU A 51 13.09 -3.32 4.84
CA LEU A 51 12.40 -2.05 4.62
C LEU A 51 12.21 -1.25 5.90
N LEU A 52 11.92 -1.89 7.03
CA LEU A 52 11.76 -1.19 8.31
C LEU A 52 13.05 -0.49 8.74
N VAL A 53 14.20 -1.17 8.62
CA VAL A 53 15.52 -0.57 8.91
C VAL A 53 15.79 0.61 7.97
N ARG A 54 15.49 0.45 6.68
CA ARG A 54 15.69 1.51 5.66
C ARG A 54 14.77 2.70 5.87
N PHE A 55 13.50 2.45 6.20
CA PHE A 55 12.51 3.47 6.47
C PHE A 55 12.87 4.28 7.70
N GLU A 56 13.31 3.63 8.78
CA GLU A 56 13.82 4.32 9.96
C GLU A 56 15.00 5.24 9.62
N LYS A 57 16.01 4.72 8.91
CA LYS A 57 17.17 5.52 8.45
C LYS A 57 16.77 6.69 7.54
N ALA A 58 15.72 6.53 6.74
CA ALA A 58 15.18 7.57 5.86
C ALA A 58 14.19 8.54 6.55
N GLY A 59 13.90 8.36 7.84
CA GLY A 59 12.91 9.15 8.58
C GLY A 59 11.47 8.95 8.13
N LEU A 60 11.16 7.78 7.54
CA LEU A 60 9.82 7.39 7.16
C LEU A 60 9.10 6.78 8.39
N PRO A 61 7.80 7.05 8.58
CA PRO A 61 7.13 6.77 9.85
C PRO A 61 6.59 5.35 9.97
N PHE A 62 6.86 4.46 9.02
CA PHE A 62 6.22 3.16 8.96
C PHE A 62 6.90 2.17 9.90
N ARG A 63 6.06 1.45 10.65
CA ARG A 63 6.42 0.39 11.59
C ARG A 63 5.67 -0.88 11.21
N GLY A 64 6.10 -2.00 11.79
CA GLY A 64 5.50 -3.30 11.55
C GLY A 64 6.37 -4.42 12.08
N ASP A 65 6.03 -5.64 11.72
CA ASP A 65 6.88 -6.82 11.95
C ASP A 65 6.63 -7.88 10.88
N ARG A 66 7.63 -8.75 10.68
CA ARG A 66 7.60 -9.78 9.63
C ARG A 66 6.35 -10.66 9.64
N LYS A 67 5.67 -10.85 10.78
CA LYS A 67 4.48 -11.72 10.89
C LYS A 67 3.17 -10.94 10.86
N LYS A 68 3.02 -9.89 11.67
CA LYS A 68 1.75 -9.16 11.80
C LYS A 68 1.50 -8.21 10.65
N SER A 69 2.54 -7.74 9.95
CA SER A 69 2.37 -6.88 8.78
C SER A 69 1.88 -7.65 7.55
N GLN A 70 2.16 -8.95 7.46
CA GLN A 70 1.71 -9.78 6.34
C GLN A 70 0.20 -10.11 6.43
N PHE A 71 -0.48 -10.07 5.29
CA PHE A 71 -1.84 -10.58 5.16
C PHE A 71 -1.83 -12.10 4.95
N ARG A 72 -2.86 -12.77 5.46
CA ARG A 72 -3.01 -14.21 5.27
C ARG A 72 -3.27 -14.55 3.81
N ILE A 73 -2.67 -15.64 3.33
CA ILE A 73 -2.96 -16.18 2.00
C ILE A 73 -4.38 -16.76 1.91
N LYS A 74 -4.95 -17.23 3.03
CA LYS A 74 -6.35 -17.71 3.07
C LYS A 74 -7.34 -16.56 2.98
N ARG A 75 -8.31 -16.69 2.09
CA ARG A 75 -9.30 -15.65 1.81
C ARG A 75 -10.56 -15.84 2.67
N ASP A 76 -11.15 -14.73 3.11
CA ASP A 76 -12.51 -14.75 3.65
C ASP A 76 -13.50 -14.71 2.48
N THR A 77 -14.22 -15.80 2.27
CA THR A 77 -15.13 -15.95 1.12
C THR A 77 -16.60 -15.82 1.50
N ARG A 78 -16.93 -15.56 2.78
CA ARG A 78 -18.33 -15.56 3.27
C ARG A 78 -19.23 -14.64 2.46
N PHE A 79 -18.77 -13.41 2.22
CA PHE A 79 -19.52 -12.38 1.50
C PHE A 79 -19.10 -12.21 0.03
N SER A 80 -18.15 -13.01 -0.47
CA SER A 80 -17.68 -12.90 -1.85
C SER A 80 -18.48 -13.79 -2.79
N LYS A 81 -18.74 -13.31 -4.02
CA LYS A 81 -19.30 -14.13 -5.10
C LYS A 81 -18.31 -15.20 -5.56
N ASP A 82 -17.03 -14.84 -5.62
CA ASP A 82 -15.95 -15.77 -5.91
C ASP A 82 -15.54 -16.49 -4.61
N LYS A 83 -15.65 -17.83 -4.63
CA LYS A 83 -15.39 -18.71 -3.48
C LYS A 83 -13.99 -19.31 -3.47
N SER A 84 -13.09 -18.85 -4.34
CA SER A 84 -11.67 -19.18 -4.32
C SER A 84 -11.08 -19.05 -2.90
N PRO A 85 -10.55 -20.13 -2.29
CA PRO A 85 -10.17 -20.17 -0.89
C PRO A 85 -8.87 -19.40 -0.58
N TYR A 86 -8.09 -19.04 -1.61
CA TYR A 86 -6.80 -18.38 -1.45
C TYR A 86 -6.73 -17.05 -2.21
N ASN A 87 -5.95 -16.12 -1.66
CA ASN A 87 -5.50 -14.93 -2.36
C ASN A 87 -4.44 -15.35 -3.39
N ARG A 88 -4.53 -14.82 -4.62
CA ARG A 88 -3.56 -15.06 -5.70
C ARG A 88 -2.41 -14.05 -5.68
N HIS A 89 -2.12 -13.53 -4.50
CA HIS A 89 -1.08 -12.55 -4.22
C HIS A 89 -0.73 -12.64 -2.73
N LEU A 90 0.47 -12.18 -2.39
CA LEU A 90 0.85 -11.87 -1.02
C LEU A 90 0.84 -10.36 -0.86
N SER A 91 0.67 -9.92 0.37
CA SER A 91 0.81 -8.51 0.68
C SER A 91 1.21 -8.28 2.11
N ALA A 92 1.83 -7.12 2.33
CA ALA A 92 2.14 -6.61 3.65
C ALA A 92 1.73 -5.14 3.76
N LEU A 93 1.35 -4.72 4.97
CA LEU A 93 1.05 -3.34 5.31
C LEU A 93 1.90 -2.90 6.50
N LEU A 94 2.54 -1.76 6.34
CA LEU A 94 3.33 -1.07 7.35
C LEU A 94 2.66 0.26 7.66
N SER A 95 2.47 0.55 8.94
CA SER A 95 1.70 1.69 9.42
C SER A 95 2.45 2.42 10.54
N PRO A 96 2.06 3.65 10.90
CA PRO A 96 2.76 4.40 11.94
C PRO A 96 2.78 3.72 13.32
N ASP A 97 1.75 2.92 13.64
CA ASP A 97 1.62 2.17 14.89
C ASP A 97 2.04 0.68 14.76
N GLY A 98 2.41 0.24 13.56
CA GLY A 98 2.74 -1.16 13.26
C GLY A 98 1.55 -2.11 13.19
N ASN A 99 0.32 -1.61 13.30
CA ASN A 99 -0.89 -2.41 13.19
C ASN A 99 -1.48 -2.33 11.78
N LYS A 100 -1.62 -3.49 11.11
CA LYS A 100 -2.18 -3.58 9.75
C LYS A 100 -3.68 -3.23 9.63
N TRP A 101 -4.36 -3.00 10.75
CA TRP A 101 -5.78 -2.62 10.81
C TRP A 101 -6.00 -1.13 11.12
N VAL A 102 -4.92 -0.35 11.23
CA VAL A 102 -5.05 1.08 11.49
C VAL A 102 -5.60 1.81 10.27
N GLU A 103 -6.45 2.80 10.52
CA GLU A 103 -7.08 3.63 9.49
C GLU A 103 -6.28 4.93 9.29
N SER A 104 -4.97 4.77 9.06
CA SER A 104 -3.98 5.84 8.90
C SER A 104 -3.17 5.66 7.62
N GLY A 105 -2.34 6.64 7.28
CA GLY A 105 -1.44 6.58 6.13
C GLY A 105 -0.48 5.42 6.25
N CYS A 106 -0.48 4.52 5.27
CA CYS A 106 0.30 3.29 5.29
C CYS A 106 1.18 3.11 4.05
N PHE A 107 2.24 2.32 4.20
CA PHE A 107 2.95 1.68 3.09
C PHE A 107 2.37 0.29 2.89
N TYR A 108 2.01 -0.04 1.67
CA TYR A 108 1.46 -1.33 1.28
C TYR A 108 2.26 -1.90 0.11
N VAL A 109 2.56 -3.20 0.15
CA VAL A 109 3.16 -3.92 -0.97
C VAL A 109 2.30 -5.13 -1.31
N CYS A 110 2.09 -5.36 -2.60
CA CYS A 110 1.36 -6.50 -3.16
C CYS A 110 2.27 -7.21 -4.15
N ILE A 111 2.54 -8.49 -3.88
CA ILE A 111 3.33 -9.37 -4.73
C ILE A 111 2.36 -10.37 -5.37
N GLY A 112 2.05 -10.16 -6.63
CA GLY A 112 1.03 -10.92 -7.35
C GLY A 112 1.33 -11.01 -8.84
N LEU A 113 0.42 -11.64 -9.57
CA LEU A 113 0.42 -11.63 -11.03
C LEU A 113 -0.29 -10.37 -11.54
N GLU A 114 0.13 -9.89 -12.72
CA GLU A 114 -0.34 -8.65 -13.33
C GLU A 114 -1.87 -8.65 -13.57
N ASP A 115 -2.38 -9.79 -14.00
CA ASP A 115 -3.71 -10.08 -14.49
C ASP A 115 -4.78 -10.30 -13.40
N TYR A 116 -4.41 -10.31 -12.11
CA TYR A 116 -5.36 -10.45 -11.00
C TYR A 116 -5.47 -9.23 -10.10
N ARG A 117 -4.43 -8.98 -9.30
CA ARG A 117 -4.35 -7.84 -8.35
C ARG A 117 -3.17 -6.93 -8.65
N GLY A 118 -2.32 -7.32 -9.60
CA GLY A 118 -1.07 -6.64 -9.91
C GLY A 118 0.03 -6.96 -8.92
N CYS A 119 1.23 -6.51 -9.29
CA CYS A 119 2.39 -6.41 -8.42
C CYS A 119 2.71 -4.92 -8.27
N TYR A 120 2.64 -4.38 -7.06
CA TYR A 120 2.81 -2.94 -6.83
C TYR A 120 3.08 -2.62 -5.36
N ALA A 121 3.62 -1.43 -5.12
CA ALA A 121 3.61 -0.78 -3.82
C ALA A 121 2.73 0.48 -3.84
N ALA A 122 2.27 0.89 -2.66
CA ALA A 122 1.45 2.08 -2.50
C ALA A 122 1.74 2.79 -1.17
N ILE A 123 1.68 4.12 -1.19
CA ILE A 123 1.43 4.92 0.00
C ILE A 123 -0.02 5.35 -0.04
N ALA A 124 -0.78 5.06 1.01
CA ALA A 124 -2.23 5.23 0.97
C ALA A 124 -2.83 5.67 2.30
N TRP A 125 -3.68 6.70 2.21
CA TRP A 125 -4.87 6.82 3.04
C TRP A 125 -6.03 6.18 2.28
N TRP A 126 -6.19 4.88 2.47
CA TRP A 126 -7.25 4.10 1.83
C TRP A 126 -8.51 4.09 2.69
N GLN A 127 -9.58 4.70 2.19
CA GLN A 127 -10.87 4.82 2.89
C GLN A 127 -10.71 5.25 4.36
N PRO A 128 -10.03 6.38 4.65
CA PRO A 128 -9.86 6.83 6.03
C PRO A 128 -11.22 7.08 6.71
N LYS A 129 -11.24 7.04 8.04
CA LYS A 129 -12.43 7.34 8.84
C LYS A 129 -13.12 8.64 8.40
N PRO A 130 -14.45 8.74 8.54
CA PRO A 130 -15.19 9.94 8.14
C PRO A 130 -14.60 11.24 8.70
N GLU A 131 -14.11 11.23 9.95
CA GLU A 131 -13.53 12.41 10.59
C GLU A 131 -12.21 12.82 9.92
N LEU A 132 -11.33 11.86 9.63
CA LEU A 132 -10.06 12.10 8.94
C LEU A 132 -10.27 12.52 7.49
N LEU A 133 -11.19 11.87 6.77
CA LEU A 133 -11.52 12.25 5.41
C LEU A 133 -12.10 13.68 5.35
N LEU A 134 -12.93 14.05 6.33
CA LEU A 134 -13.45 15.41 6.43
C LEU A 134 -12.33 16.42 6.74
N ALA A 135 -11.42 16.10 7.66
CA ALA A 135 -10.27 16.96 7.98
C ALA A 135 -9.36 17.17 6.77
N MET A 136 -9.11 16.13 5.98
CA MET A 136 -8.37 16.22 4.71
C MET A 136 -9.06 17.15 3.72
N ARG A 137 -10.38 17.03 3.55
CA ARG A 137 -11.16 17.92 2.68
C ARG A 137 -11.14 19.37 3.16
N LYS A 138 -11.24 19.62 4.47
CA LYS A 138 -11.10 20.96 5.05
C LYS A 138 -9.71 21.53 4.77
N ALA A 139 -8.65 20.75 4.98
CA ALA A 139 -7.28 21.18 4.73
C ALA A 139 -7.05 21.59 3.26
N ILE A 140 -7.69 20.91 2.30
CA ILE A 140 -7.66 21.27 0.87
C ILE A 140 -8.25 22.67 0.64
N VAL A 141 -9.38 22.98 1.28
CA VAL A 141 -10.09 24.26 1.05
C VAL A 141 -9.49 25.41 1.85
N GLU A 142 -9.06 25.14 3.09
CA GLU A 142 -8.46 26.17 3.95
C GLU A 142 -7.05 26.53 3.52
N LYS A 143 -6.30 25.59 2.92
CA LYS A 143 -4.91 25.76 2.51
C LYS A 143 -4.68 25.19 1.11
N PRO A 144 -5.36 25.71 0.07
CA PRO A 144 -5.33 25.15 -1.28
C PRO A 144 -3.92 25.17 -1.89
N GLU A 145 -3.15 26.22 -1.62
CA GLU A 145 -1.75 26.31 -2.08
C GLU A 145 -0.86 25.21 -1.49
N LYS A 146 -1.11 24.77 -0.25
CA LYS A 146 -0.37 23.63 0.33
C LYS A 146 -0.73 22.31 -0.35
N TYR A 147 -2.01 22.12 -0.67
CA TYR A 147 -2.45 20.94 -1.42
C TYR A 147 -1.84 20.91 -2.82
N ARG A 148 -1.95 22.02 -3.57
CA ARG A 148 -1.37 22.17 -4.92
C ARG A 148 0.14 21.97 -4.92
N ALA A 149 0.85 22.52 -3.91
CA ALA A 149 2.29 22.31 -3.75
C ALA A 149 2.64 20.83 -3.51
N MET A 150 1.87 20.12 -2.67
CA MET A 150 2.04 18.68 -2.45
C MET A 150 1.84 17.89 -3.75
N VAL A 151 0.77 18.16 -4.50
CA VAL A 151 0.50 17.49 -5.79
C VAL A 151 1.62 17.77 -6.80
N LYS A 152 2.09 19.02 -6.90
CA LYS A 152 3.20 19.41 -7.78
C LYS A 152 4.50 18.70 -7.40
N ALA A 153 4.78 18.56 -6.10
CA ALA A 153 5.96 17.85 -5.62
C ALA A 153 5.89 16.34 -5.95
N LEU A 154 4.72 15.72 -5.81
CA LEU A 154 4.52 14.33 -6.25
C LEU A 154 4.77 14.19 -7.76
N ALA A 155 4.21 15.08 -8.58
CA ALA A 155 4.39 15.04 -10.03
C ALA A 155 5.87 15.18 -10.43
N LYS A 156 6.62 16.08 -9.77
CA LYS A 156 8.08 16.21 -9.98
C LYS A 156 8.83 14.92 -9.61
N ASN A 157 8.32 14.16 -8.65
CA ASN A 157 8.86 12.88 -8.23
C ASN A 157 8.30 11.70 -9.06
N GLY A 158 7.62 11.95 -10.17
CA GLY A 158 7.03 10.91 -11.03
C GLY A 158 5.88 10.15 -10.37
N LEU A 159 5.17 10.78 -9.44
CA LEU A 159 4.03 10.20 -8.73
C LEU A 159 2.77 11.03 -8.96
N GLU A 160 1.63 10.35 -9.02
CA GLU A 160 0.32 10.97 -9.20
C GLU A 160 -0.68 10.40 -8.20
N LEU A 161 -1.55 11.28 -7.69
CA LEU A 161 -2.65 10.85 -6.83
C LEU A 161 -3.67 10.05 -7.64
N ASN A 162 -3.93 8.85 -7.19
CA ASN A 162 -4.94 7.99 -7.77
C ASN A 162 -6.35 8.59 -7.59
N ASP A 163 -7.10 8.66 -8.69
CA ASP A 163 -8.44 9.24 -8.79
C ASP A 163 -9.57 8.19 -8.79
N THR A 164 -9.23 6.91 -8.61
CA THR A 164 -10.22 5.84 -8.68
C THR A 164 -11.22 5.93 -7.53
N ASN A 165 -12.48 5.57 -7.83
CA ASN A 165 -13.58 5.56 -6.86
C ASN A 165 -13.91 6.96 -6.25
N ARG A 166 -13.62 8.05 -6.96
CA ARG A 166 -14.12 9.40 -6.62
C ARG A 166 -15.65 9.43 -6.48
N LEU A 167 -16.14 10.30 -5.61
CA LEU A 167 -17.55 10.66 -5.53
C LEU A 167 -18.01 11.28 -6.85
N LYS A 168 -19.23 10.94 -7.28
CA LYS A 168 -19.83 11.54 -8.49
C LYS A 168 -20.19 13.02 -8.30
N ARG A 169 -20.49 13.42 -7.07
CA ARG A 169 -20.90 14.78 -6.70
C ARG A 169 -19.95 15.33 -5.65
N THR A 170 -19.84 16.65 -5.60
CA THR A 170 -19.14 17.36 -4.53
C THR A 170 -19.75 16.98 -3.17
N PRO A 171 -18.94 16.62 -2.17
CA PRO A 171 -19.44 16.23 -0.85
C PRO A 171 -20.19 17.40 -0.17
N ARG A 172 -21.14 17.05 0.69
CA ARG A 172 -21.93 18.03 1.45
C ARG A 172 -21.03 18.92 2.30
N GLY A 173 -21.32 20.23 2.34
CA GLY A 173 -20.56 21.23 3.08
C GLY A 173 -19.39 21.85 2.29
N PHE A 174 -19.26 21.52 1.01
CA PHE A 174 -18.23 22.03 0.10
C PHE A 174 -18.81 22.56 -1.22
N GLU A 175 -20.12 22.84 -1.26
CA GLU A 175 -20.85 23.25 -2.46
C GLU A 175 -20.42 24.63 -2.98
N THR A 176 -19.82 25.46 -2.13
CA THR A 176 -19.35 26.81 -2.47
C THR A 176 -17.97 26.83 -3.12
N VAL A 177 -17.25 25.70 -3.15
CA VAL A 177 -15.93 25.61 -3.77
C VAL A 177 -16.09 25.58 -5.29
N THR A 178 -15.46 26.54 -5.98
CA THR A 178 -15.59 26.71 -7.43
C THR A 178 -14.36 26.27 -8.21
N ASP A 179 -13.19 26.17 -7.57
CA ASP A 179 -11.93 25.77 -8.22
C ASP A 179 -12.00 24.31 -8.72
N PRO A 180 -11.85 24.05 -10.03
CA PRO A 180 -12.03 22.70 -10.59
C PRO A 180 -11.10 21.64 -9.97
N ASP A 181 -9.83 21.97 -9.75
CA ASP A 181 -8.83 21.06 -9.18
C ASP A 181 -9.16 20.70 -7.73
N LEU A 182 -9.66 21.66 -6.95
CA LEU A 182 -10.10 21.42 -5.57
C LEU A 182 -11.39 20.60 -5.53
N ILE A 183 -12.35 20.84 -6.43
CA ILE A 183 -13.58 20.04 -6.54
C ILE A 183 -13.25 18.56 -6.80
N GLU A 184 -12.30 18.29 -7.69
CA GLU A 184 -11.83 16.94 -7.97
C GLU A 184 -11.17 16.30 -6.74
N ALA A 185 -10.30 17.03 -6.07
CA ALA A 185 -9.64 16.59 -4.85
C ALA A 185 -10.66 16.27 -3.73
N LEU A 186 -11.69 17.11 -3.57
CA LEU A 186 -12.75 16.93 -2.58
C LEU A 186 -13.58 15.66 -2.83
N ARG A 187 -13.71 15.24 -4.10
CA ARG A 187 -14.40 14.01 -4.47
C ARG A 187 -13.59 12.75 -4.18
N ASN A 188 -12.30 12.86 -3.90
CA ASN A 188 -11.49 11.71 -3.51
C ASN A 188 -12.07 11.02 -2.27
N ARG A 189 -12.07 9.68 -2.31
CA ARG A 189 -12.34 8.82 -1.16
C ARG A 189 -11.05 8.27 -0.55
N ASN A 190 -9.96 8.32 -1.30
CA ASN A 190 -8.65 7.82 -0.94
C ASN A 190 -7.60 8.84 -1.38
N PHE A 191 -6.48 8.91 -0.69
CA PHE A 191 -5.29 9.64 -1.14
C PHE A 191 -4.16 8.63 -1.29
N VAL A 192 -3.81 8.29 -2.53
CA VAL A 192 -2.94 7.15 -2.83
C VAL A 192 -1.99 7.50 -3.95
N VAL A 193 -0.72 7.15 -3.79
CA VAL A 193 0.24 7.04 -4.90
C VAL A 193 0.64 5.56 -5.03
N ARG A 194 0.90 5.11 -6.25
CA ARG A 194 1.30 3.73 -6.54
C ARG A 194 2.60 3.68 -7.31
N PHE A 195 3.34 2.60 -7.08
CA PHE A 195 4.51 2.21 -7.84
C PHE A 195 4.27 0.81 -8.41
N PRO A 196 4.09 0.67 -9.74
CA PRO A 196 3.99 -0.64 -10.36
C PRO A 196 5.33 -1.39 -10.23
N ILE A 197 5.25 -2.69 -9.97
CA ILE A 197 6.41 -3.57 -9.89
C ILE A 197 6.26 -4.58 -11.03
N ASP A 198 7.30 -4.77 -11.83
CA ASP A 198 7.32 -5.90 -12.77
C ASP A 198 7.46 -7.20 -11.96
N PRO A 199 6.50 -8.16 -12.05
CA PRO A 199 6.60 -9.44 -11.36
C PRO A 199 7.92 -10.16 -11.62
N SER A 200 8.53 -10.03 -12.80
CA SER A 200 9.81 -10.67 -13.12
C SER A 200 10.97 -10.19 -12.22
N GLY A 201 10.90 -8.94 -11.75
CA GLY A 201 11.91 -8.30 -10.91
C GLY A 201 11.87 -8.69 -9.44
N ILE A 202 10.84 -9.40 -8.96
CA ILE A 202 10.68 -9.68 -7.52
C ILE A 202 11.79 -10.59 -6.94
N THR A 203 12.46 -11.36 -7.79
CA THR A 203 13.58 -12.22 -7.39
C THR A 203 14.88 -11.45 -7.20
N SER A 204 14.92 -10.17 -7.56
CA SER A 204 16.08 -9.30 -7.37
C SER A 204 16.10 -8.72 -5.95
N PRO A 205 17.27 -8.68 -5.29
CA PRO A 205 17.43 -7.92 -4.04
C PRO A 205 17.19 -6.41 -4.24
N GLY A 206 17.36 -5.89 -5.46
CA GLY A 206 17.16 -4.48 -5.80
C GLY A 206 15.72 -3.98 -5.61
N LEU A 207 14.75 -4.89 -5.50
CA LEU A 207 13.37 -4.50 -5.17
C LEU A 207 13.30 -3.70 -3.85
N ALA A 208 14.14 -4.03 -2.85
CA ALA A 208 14.16 -3.27 -1.59
C ALA A 208 14.61 -1.81 -1.79
N ASP A 209 15.54 -1.57 -2.73
CA ASP A 209 16.00 -0.23 -3.08
C ASP A 209 14.90 0.55 -3.82
N ASP A 210 14.24 -0.09 -4.80
CA ASP A 210 13.13 0.53 -5.55
C ASP A 210 11.97 0.94 -4.65
N LEU A 211 11.63 0.10 -3.68
CA LEU A 211 10.56 0.36 -2.71
C LEU A 211 10.93 1.48 -1.73
N LEU A 212 12.20 1.57 -1.33
CA LEU A 212 12.70 2.68 -0.52
C LEU A 212 12.65 4.00 -1.30
N ASP A 213 13.16 4.00 -2.53
CA ASP A 213 13.11 5.17 -3.42
C ASP A 213 11.67 5.67 -3.61
N PHE A 214 10.75 4.75 -3.91
CA PHE A 214 9.32 5.07 -4.02
C PHE A 214 8.77 5.73 -2.75
N ALA A 215 9.03 5.16 -1.57
CA ALA A 215 8.54 5.69 -0.31
C ALA A 215 9.13 7.09 -0.01
N VAL A 216 10.40 7.33 -0.36
CA VAL A 216 11.04 8.64 -0.23
C VAL A 216 10.43 9.66 -1.19
N ARG A 217 10.20 9.29 -2.45
CA ARG A 217 9.52 10.13 -3.44
C ARG A 217 8.09 10.49 -3.03
N ALA A 218 7.42 9.63 -2.27
CA ALA A 218 6.08 9.83 -1.75
C ALA A 218 6.00 10.69 -0.48
N LYS A 219 7.14 11.13 0.10
CA LYS A 219 7.18 11.98 1.30
C LYS A 219 6.22 13.18 1.30
N PRO A 220 6.04 13.94 0.20
CA PRO A 220 5.07 15.05 0.18
C PRO A 220 3.66 14.65 0.60
N LEU A 221 3.19 13.46 0.19
CA LEU A 221 1.89 12.93 0.60
C LEU A 221 1.91 12.47 2.06
N ILE A 222 2.98 11.78 2.48
CA ILE A 222 3.15 11.28 3.84
C ILE A 222 3.10 12.44 4.83
N ASP A 223 3.87 13.50 4.59
CA ASP A 223 3.97 14.65 5.48
C ASP A 223 2.65 15.43 5.52
N TRP A 224 2.02 15.63 4.36
CA TRP A 224 0.73 16.31 4.26
C TRP A 224 -0.37 15.57 5.04
N GLY A 225 -0.51 14.26 4.82
CA GLY A 225 -1.54 13.46 5.49
C GLY A 225 -1.31 13.36 7.00
N ARG A 226 -0.07 13.13 7.43
CA ARG A 226 0.26 13.04 8.88
C ARG A 226 0.08 14.35 9.62
N ALA A 227 0.39 15.47 8.98
CA ALA A 227 0.15 16.79 9.58
C ALA A 227 -1.34 17.00 9.87
N ILE A 228 -2.23 16.46 9.03
CA ILE A 228 -3.69 16.54 9.23
C ILE A 228 -4.14 15.55 10.30
N GLU A 229 -3.67 14.30 10.26
CA GLU A 229 -3.97 13.30 11.29
C GLU A 229 -3.60 13.78 12.69
N GLY A 230 -2.45 14.44 12.84
CA GLY A 230 -1.99 14.98 14.11
C GLY A 230 -2.91 16.05 14.71
N THR A 231 -3.84 16.62 13.93
CA THR A 231 -4.86 17.56 14.44
C THR A 231 -6.08 16.87 15.07
N LEU A 232 -6.23 15.56 14.85
CA LEU A 232 -7.38 14.77 15.31
C LEU A 232 -7.06 13.90 16.53
N VAL A 233 -5.78 13.72 16.86
CA VAL A 233 -5.34 13.01 18.06
C VAL A 233 -5.44 13.98 19.24
N VAL A 234 -6.58 13.95 19.92
CA VAL A 234 -6.81 14.59 21.24
C VAL A 234 -6.59 13.56 22.33
#